data_AF-A0A914FN33-F1
#
_entry.id   AF-A0A914FN33-F1
#
_cell.length_a   1.000
_cell.length_b   1.000
_cell.length_c   1.000
_cell.angle_alpha   90.00
_cell.angle_beta   90.00
_cell.angle_gamma   90.00
#
_symmetry.space_group_name_H-M   'P 1'
#
loop_
_entity.id
_entity.type
_entity.pdbx_description
1 polymer ?
#
loop_
_entity_poly.entity_id
_entity_poly.type
_entity_poly.pdbx_seq_one_letter_code
_entity_poly.pdbx_strand_id
1 'polypeptide(L)'
;MHNSNRPVYFNEHVPKQIPHNDVAKNDVTDNHKLKQLARCCICFDNYSLNARAPICVPCGHSFCAVCIRKLIWGNLVCCCICRKVTFFGPTDLGKNIQLLG
;
A
#
# COMPACT_ATOMS: atom_id res chain seq x y z
N MET A 1 -57.07 -6.60 17.53
CA MET A 1 -57.12 -5.15 17.24
C MET A 1 -55.67 -4.66 17.14
N HIS A 2 -55.27 -4.18 15.94
CA HIS A 2 -54.03 -3.46 15.54
C HIS A 2 -52.68 -4.13 15.88
N ASN A 3 -51.96 -4.83 14.98
CA ASN A 3 -51.17 -4.41 13.80
C ASN A 3 -50.40 -3.10 13.95
N SER A 4 -49.06 -3.14 14.03
CA SER A 4 -48.14 -2.54 13.03
C SER A 4 -46.63 -2.58 13.43
N ASN A 5 -45.89 -3.44 12.73
CA ASN A 5 -44.59 -3.23 12.07
C ASN A 5 -43.53 -2.21 12.56
N ARG A 6 -42.28 -2.73 12.58
CA ARG A 6 -40.98 -2.13 12.11
C ARG A 6 -40.16 -1.27 13.08
N PRO A 7 -38.83 -1.15 12.86
CA PRO A 7 -37.75 -2.15 12.78
C PRO A 7 -36.66 -1.94 13.85
N VAL A 8 -35.73 -2.89 13.97
CA VAL A 8 -34.41 -2.67 14.58
C VAL A 8 -33.67 -1.57 13.80
N TYR A 9 -33.43 -0.43 14.44
CA TYR A 9 -32.60 0.62 13.88
C TYR A 9 -31.11 0.23 13.99
N PHE A 10 -30.50 0.01 12.82
CA PHE A 10 -29.06 0.16 12.62
C PHE A 10 -28.64 1.54 13.10
N ASN A 11 -27.63 1.63 13.97
CA ASN A 11 -26.86 2.86 14.16
C ASN A 11 -25.39 2.59 13.84
N GLU A 12 -25.12 2.66 12.53
CA GLU A 12 -23.82 3.00 11.96
C GLU A 12 -23.26 4.23 12.68
N HIS A 13 -22.22 4.04 13.48
CA HIS A 13 -21.29 5.12 13.80
C HIS A 13 -20.09 4.98 12.87
N VAL A 14 -20.37 5.10 11.58
CA VAL A 14 -19.38 5.45 10.55
C VAL A 14 -19.16 6.95 10.68
N PRO A 15 -17.94 7.44 10.99
CA PRO A 15 -17.67 8.87 10.99
C PRO A 15 -17.94 9.45 9.60
N LYS A 16 -18.74 10.50 9.60
CA LYS A 16 -19.21 11.26 8.42
C LYS A 16 -18.04 11.68 7.55
N GLN A 17 -18.26 11.51 6.25
CA GLN A 17 -17.43 11.98 5.15
C GLN A 17 -17.04 13.45 5.37
N ILE A 18 -15.74 13.72 5.23
CA ILE A 18 -15.17 15.07 5.19
C ILE A 18 -15.47 15.66 3.81
N PRO A 19 -15.82 16.97 3.69
CA PRO A 19 -16.34 17.53 2.45
C PRO A 19 -15.32 17.46 1.30
N HIS A 20 -15.80 17.02 0.15
CA HIS A 20 -15.19 17.34 -1.14
C HIS A 20 -15.21 18.86 -1.30
N ASN A 21 -14.04 19.49 -1.26
CA ASN A 21 -13.85 20.86 -1.67
C ASN A 21 -12.69 20.90 -2.66
N ASP A 22 -12.99 21.40 -3.84
CA ASP A 22 -12.11 21.59 -4.98
C ASP A 22 -10.94 22.49 -4.59
N VAL A 23 -9.80 21.89 -4.27
CA VAL A 23 -8.53 22.62 -4.13
C VAL A 23 -7.79 22.51 -5.45
N ALA A 24 -7.70 23.67 -6.11
CA ALA A 24 -6.98 23.92 -7.32
C ALA A 24 -5.61 23.21 -7.36
N LYS A 25 -5.33 22.64 -8.54
CA LYS A 25 -4.03 22.15 -8.97
C LYS A 25 -2.98 23.23 -8.72
N ASN A 26 -2.19 23.06 -7.68
CA ASN A 26 -0.94 23.78 -7.50
C ASN A 26 0.18 22.75 -7.67
N ASP A 27 0.68 22.69 -8.90
CA ASP A 27 1.84 21.92 -9.34
C ASP A 27 3.10 22.43 -8.64
N VAL A 28 3.34 21.96 -7.42
CA VAL A 28 4.61 22.16 -6.70
C VAL A 28 5.49 20.95 -6.96
N THR A 29 6.21 21.01 -8.10
CA THR A 29 7.44 20.28 -8.47
C THR A 29 7.55 18.81 -8.06
N ASP A 30 7.40 17.93 -9.06
CA ASP A 30 7.54 16.46 -9.08
C ASP A 30 8.73 15.84 -8.34
N ASN A 31 9.74 16.61 -7.92
CA ASN A 31 10.95 16.07 -7.31
C ASN A 31 10.71 15.48 -5.91
N HIS A 32 9.84 16.07 -5.09
CA HIS A 32 9.61 15.60 -3.71
C HIS A 32 8.79 14.29 -3.68
N LYS A 33 7.84 14.12 -4.61
CA LYS A 33 7.08 12.86 -4.77
C LYS A 33 7.97 11.73 -5.28
N LEU A 34 8.82 11.97 -6.28
CA LEU A 34 9.81 10.98 -6.74
C LEU A 34 10.77 10.57 -5.62
N LYS A 35 11.24 11.51 -4.81
CA LYS A 35 12.13 11.21 -3.66
C LYS A 35 11.46 10.30 -2.62
N GLN A 36 10.16 10.46 -2.40
CA GLN A 36 9.41 9.59 -1.49
C GLN A 36 9.14 8.20 -2.07
N LEU A 37 9.08 8.06 -3.41
CA LEU A 37 9.00 6.76 -4.09
C LEU A 37 10.33 5.98 -4.02
N ALA A 38 11.46 6.66 -3.79
CA ALA A 38 12.80 6.05 -3.77
C ALA A 38 13.18 5.37 -2.43
N ARG A 39 12.27 5.29 -1.45
CA ARG A 39 12.55 4.70 -0.12
C ARG A 39 11.57 3.61 0.29
N CYS A 40 12.05 2.65 1.07
CA CYS A 40 11.22 1.59 1.62
C CYS A 40 10.34 2.10 2.77
N CYS A 41 9.05 1.80 2.78
CA CYS A 41 8.13 2.23 3.84
C CYS A 41 8.31 1.50 5.19
N ILE A 42 9.14 0.45 5.23
CA ILE A 42 9.39 -0.35 6.45
C ILE A 42 10.61 0.17 7.20
N CYS A 43 11.74 0.30 6.51
CA CYS A 43 13.00 0.74 7.12
C CYS A 43 13.34 2.21 6.82
N PHE A 44 12.56 2.88 5.97
CA PHE A 44 12.74 4.27 5.55
C PHE A 44 14.05 4.57 4.80
N ASP A 45 14.82 3.54 4.47
CA ASP A 45 16.04 3.66 3.68
C ASP A 45 15.77 3.75 2.17
N ASN A 46 16.71 4.38 1.46
CA ASN A 46 16.70 4.44 0.00
C ASN A 46 16.88 3.06 -0.65
N TYR A 47 16.23 2.87 -1.78
CA TYR A 47 16.47 1.75 -2.67
C TYR A 47 17.85 1.83 -3.33
N SER A 48 18.41 0.68 -3.68
CA SER A 48 19.67 0.59 -4.43
C SER A 48 19.68 -0.63 -5.33
N LEU A 49 20.50 -0.64 -6.39
CA LEU A 49 20.65 -1.77 -7.31
C LEU A 49 21.10 -3.08 -6.62
N ASN A 50 21.74 -2.95 -5.46
CA ASN A 50 22.42 -4.04 -4.76
C ASN A 50 21.52 -4.63 -3.66
N ALA A 51 21.97 -4.55 -2.40
CA ALA A 51 21.33 -5.20 -1.26
C ALA A 51 19.91 -4.70 -0.95
N ARG A 52 19.55 -3.49 -1.41
CA ARG A 52 18.24 -2.86 -1.17
C ARG A 52 17.43 -2.66 -2.44
N ALA A 53 17.54 -3.59 -3.39
CA ALA A 53 16.70 -3.58 -4.59
C ALA A 53 15.20 -3.52 -4.20
N PRO A 54 14.40 -2.65 -4.83
CA PRO A 54 12.96 -2.61 -4.62
C PRO A 54 12.33 -3.85 -5.25
N ILE A 55 11.62 -4.64 -4.45
CA ILE A 55 10.89 -5.84 -4.86
C ILE A 55 9.40 -5.54 -4.82
N CYS A 56 8.75 -5.69 -5.97
CA CYS A 56 7.31 -5.54 -6.13
C CYS A 56 6.61 -6.84 -5.70
N VAL A 57 5.63 -6.72 -4.80
CA VAL A 57 4.70 -7.80 -4.49
C VAL A 57 3.53 -7.79 -5.46
N PRO A 58 2.77 -8.89 -5.62
CA PRO A 58 1.69 -8.98 -6.61
C PRO A 58 0.61 -7.89 -6.50
N CYS A 59 0.47 -7.23 -5.35
CA CYS A 59 -0.44 -6.10 -5.20
C CYS A 59 0.08 -4.76 -5.76
N GLY A 60 1.29 -4.70 -6.32
CA GLY A 60 1.89 -3.52 -6.93
C GLY A 60 2.76 -2.66 -6.01
N HIS A 61 2.79 -2.94 -4.72
CA HIS A 61 3.65 -2.22 -3.77
C HIS A 61 5.07 -2.76 -3.76
N SER A 62 6.05 -1.89 -3.52
CA SER A 62 7.47 -2.26 -3.48
C SER A 62 8.06 -2.13 -2.07
N PHE A 63 8.95 -3.06 -1.73
CA PHE A 63 9.71 -3.08 -0.47
C PHE A 63 11.18 -3.45 -0.76
N CYS A 64 12.13 -3.05 0.07
CA CYS A 64 13.53 -3.39 -0.23
C CYS A 64 13.77 -4.90 -0.04
N ALA A 65 14.73 -5.46 -0.78
CA ALA A 65 15.06 -6.88 -0.74
C ALA A 65 15.43 -7.41 0.68
N VAL A 66 15.88 -6.52 1.57
CA VAL A 66 16.09 -6.87 2.98
C VAL A 66 14.77 -7.01 3.74
N CYS A 67 13.85 -6.05 3.58
CA CYS A 67 12.58 -6.05 4.30
C CYS A 67 11.60 -7.08 3.76
N ILE A 68 11.54 -7.30 2.44
CA ILE A 68 10.61 -8.27 1.86
C ILE A 68 10.85 -9.70 2.38
N ARG A 69 12.11 -10.08 2.62
CA ARG A 69 12.47 -11.37 3.21
C ARG A 69 11.90 -11.57 4.62
N LYS A 70 11.60 -10.50 5.33
CA LYS A 70 10.95 -10.54 6.66
C LYS A 70 9.42 -10.60 6.58
N LEU A 71 8.83 -10.30 5.41
CA LEU A 71 7.39 -10.36 5.16
C LEU A 71 6.94 -11.67 4.53
N ILE A 72 7.88 -12.45 4.01
CA ILE A 72 7.63 -13.74 3.39
C ILE A 72 7.47 -14.80 4.48
N TRP A 73 6.40 -15.59 4.38
CA TRP A 73 6.14 -16.76 5.20
C TRP A 73 5.88 -17.96 4.27
N GLY A 74 6.89 -18.80 4.03
CA GLY A 74 6.80 -19.83 2.99
C GLY A 74 6.57 -19.21 1.61
N ASN A 75 5.47 -19.58 0.94
CA ASN A 75 5.09 -19.03 -0.37
C ASN A 75 4.02 -17.92 -0.26
N LEU A 76 3.87 -17.33 0.92
CA LEU A 76 2.92 -16.25 1.19
C LEU A 76 3.66 -14.95 1.48
N VAL A 77 3.11 -13.85 1.00
CA VAL A 77 3.55 -12.51 1.37
C VAL A 77 2.34 -11.66 1.76
N CYS A 78 2.44 -10.96 2.89
CA CYS A 78 1.45 -9.98 3.32
C CYS A 78 1.98 -8.56 3.09
N CYS A 79 1.26 -7.77 2.31
CA CYS A 79 1.64 -6.38 2.05
C CYS A 79 1.31 -5.49 3.26
N CYS A 80 2.28 -4.82 3.86
CA CYS A 80 2.04 -3.91 5.00
C CYS A 80 1.27 -2.63 4.62
N ILE A 81 1.21 -2.27 3.33
CA ILE A 81 0.54 -1.06 2.86
C ILE A 81 -0.96 -1.29 2.67
N CYS A 82 -1.34 -2.34 1.93
CA CYS A 82 -2.74 -2.62 1.61
C CYS A 82 -3.31 -3.89 2.26
N ARG A 83 -2.52 -4.58 3.09
CA ARG A 83 -2.90 -5.80 3.85
C ARG A 83 -3.36 -6.97 2.99
N LYS A 84 -3.10 -6.95 1.68
CA LYS A 84 -3.35 -8.09 0.79
C LYS A 84 -2.34 -9.19 1.07
N VAL A 85 -2.84 -10.39 1.33
CA VAL A 85 -2.07 -11.63 1.41
C VAL A 85 -2.11 -12.29 0.03
N THR A 86 -0.95 -12.61 -0.51
CA THR A 86 -0.84 -13.22 -1.84
C THR A 86 0.06 -14.43 -1.79
N PHE A 87 -0.35 -15.51 -2.45
CA PHE A 87 0.55 -16.60 -2.80
C PHE A 87 1.44 -16.15 -3.95
N PHE A 88 2.70 -16.55 -3.93
CA PHE A 88 3.66 -16.22 -4.96
C PHE A 88 4.54 -17.44 -5.27
N GLY A 89 4.81 -17.68 -6.55
CA GLY A 89 5.81 -18.61 -7.05
C GLY A 89 7.20 -17.97 -7.17
N PRO A 90 8.23 -18.74 -7.55
CA PRO A 90 9.62 -18.27 -7.63
C PRO A 90 9.84 -17.03 -8.51
N THR A 91 8.93 -16.76 -9.45
CA THR A 91 9.00 -15.67 -10.43
C THR A 91 8.11 -14.47 -10.12
N ASP A 92 7.24 -14.56 -9.12
CA ASP A 92 6.16 -13.58 -8.90
C ASP A 92 6.60 -12.34 -8.10
N LEU A 93 7.83 -12.34 -7.58
CA LEU A 93 8.47 -11.23 -6.89
C LEU A 93 9.52 -10.59 -7.81
N GLY A 94 9.14 -9.53 -8.53
CA GLY A 94 10.00 -8.83 -9.48
C GLY A 94 10.70 -7.60 -8.90
N LYS A 95 11.88 -7.23 -9.44
CA LYS A 95 12.52 -5.94 -9.13
C LYS A 95 11.75 -4.79 -9.78
N ASN A 96 11.51 -3.71 -9.06
CA ASN A 96 10.92 -2.48 -9.61
C ASN A 96 12.00 -1.43 -9.89
N ILE A 97 12.68 -1.56 -11.03
CA ILE A 97 13.81 -0.70 -11.39
C ILE A 97 13.42 0.78 -11.57
N GLN A 98 12.14 1.10 -11.74
CA GLN A 98 11.67 2.49 -11.85
C GLN A 98 11.83 3.28 -10.54
N LEU A 99 12.03 2.59 -9.41
CA LEU A 99 12.28 3.21 -8.10
C LEU A 99 13.77 3.41 -7.82
N LEU A 100 14.63 3.07 -8.78
CA LEU A 100 16.06 3.35 -8.79
C LEU A 100 16.22 4.56 -9.72
N GLY A 101 16.14 5.76 -9.14
CA GLY A 101 16.27 7.02 -9.88
C GLY A 101 17.64 7.20 -10.53
#